data_AF-A0A7X0IT14-F1
#
_entry.id   AF-A0A7X0IT14-F1
#
_cell.length_a   1.000
_cell.length_b   1.000
_cell.length_c   1.000
_cell.angle_alpha   90.00
_cell.angle_beta   90.00
_cell.angle_gamma   90.00
#
_symmetry.space_group_name_H-M   'P 1'
#
loop_
_entity.id
_entity.type
_entity.pdbx_description
1 polymer ?
#
loop_
_entity_poly.entity_id
_entity_poly.type
_entity_poly.pdbx_seq_one_letter_code
_entity_poly.pdbx_strand_id
1 'polypeptide(L)'
;MAAYRFYPHADAAHDEIWRDTVEKWREAQAVTCIRGLHTHLQLLTKDRDLWRRRPQRLAVPADVKREAYFSRYEHHYVFFRTLNNDDLGVMSILHERMDMAVRLKEDLVALESRKPTN
;
A
#
# COMPACT_ATOMS: atom_id res chain seq x y z
N MET A 1 12.55 -16.37 -0.24
CA MET A 1 11.15 -16.00 0.00
C MET A 1 11.07 -14.49 -0.16
N ALA A 2 10.33 -13.99 -1.14
CA ALA A 2 10.17 -12.54 -1.29
C ALA A 2 9.40 -12.00 -0.08
N ALA A 3 10.03 -11.06 0.64
CA ALA A 3 9.41 -10.38 1.77
C ALA A 3 8.67 -9.14 1.26
N TYR A 4 7.78 -8.59 2.08
CA TYR A 4 7.22 -7.26 1.84
C TYR A 4 7.69 -6.30 2.94
N ARG A 5 7.79 -5.03 2.59
CA ARG A 5 8.20 -3.95 3.51
C ARG A 5 7.26 -2.77 3.34
N PHE A 6 6.87 -2.15 4.45
CA PHE A 6 6.08 -0.93 4.41
C PHE A 6 6.99 0.29 4.30
N TYR A 7 6.59 1.23 3.46
CA TYR A 7 7.06 2.59 3.59
C TYR A 7 6.42 3.23 4.83
N PRO A 8 7.08 4.24 5.44
CA PRO A 8 6.60 4.90 6.66
C PRO A 8 5.15 5.40 6.59
N HIS A 9 4.71 5.87 5.42
CA HIS A 9 3.32 6.30 5.22
C HIS A 9 2.33 5.13 5.21
N ALA A 10 2.70 4.01 4.58
CA ALA A 10 1.88 2.81 4.58
C ALA A 10 1.80 2.18 5.98
N ASP A 11 2.89 2.27 6.76
CA ASP A 11 2.94 1.83 8.15
C ASP A 11 2.02 2.69 9.04
N ALA A 12 2.08 4.02 8.90
CA ALA A 12 1.17 4.92 9.60
C ALA A 12 -0.31 4.69 9.21
N ALA A 13 -0.59 4.43 7.93
CA ALA A 13 -1.94 4.09 7.47
C ALA A 13 -2.41 2.76 8.05
N HIS A 14 -1.51 1.80 8.25
CA HIS A 14 -1.81 0.52 8.88
C HIS A 14 -2.21 0.72 10.36
N ASP A 15 -1.50 1.57 11.09
CA ASP A 15 -1.86 1.96 12.46
C ASP A 15 -3.20 2.69 12.55
N GLU A 16 -3.52 3.52 11.55
CA GLU A 16 -4.79 4.21 11.45
C GLU A 16 -5.94 3.22 11.20
N ILE A 17 -5.77 2.29 10.25
CA ILE A 17 -6.74 1.20 10.00
C ILE A 17 -6.98 0.39 11.28
N TRP A 18 -5.93 0.07 12.04
CA TRP A 18 -6.07 -0.61 13.32
C TRP A 18 -6.92 0.21 14.30
N ARG A 19 -6.55 1.46 14.57
CA ARG A 19 -7.26 2.33 15.52
C ARG A 19 -8.73 2.49 15.16
N ASP A 20 -9.02 2.80 13.91
CA ASP A 20 -10.38 2.94 13.40
C ASP A 20 -11.21 1.66 13.55
N THR A 21 -10.59 0.51 13.27
CA THR A 21 -11.27 -0.78 13.36
C THR A 21 -11.53 -1.18 14.81
N VAL A 22 -10.58 -0.92 15.72
CA VAL A 22 -10.77 -1.16 17.16
C VAL A 22 -11.89 -0.29 17.70
N GLU A 23 -11.92 1.00 17.35
CA GLU A 23 -12.95 1.92 17.82
C GLU A 23 -14.35 1.53 17.33
N LYS A 24 -14.48 1.17 16.06
CA LYS A 24 -15.78 0.86 15.43
C LYS A 24 -16.27 -0.57 15.69
N TRP A 25 -15.36 -1.54 15.74
CA TRP A 25 -15.69 -2.97 15.68
C TRP A 25 -15.00 -3.85 16.74
N ARG A 26 -14.27 -3.23 17.67
CA ARG A 26 -13.46 -3.89 18.72
C ARG A 26 -12.22 -4.62 18.20
N GLU A 27 -11.35 -4.96 19.13
CA GLU A 27 -10.01 -5.49 18.88
C GLU A 27 -9.99 -6.80 18.07
N ALA A 28 -10.91 -7.73 18.34
CA ALA A 28 -10.98 -8.99 17.60
C ALA A 28 -11.15 -8.79 16.08
N GLN A 29 -11.92 -7.77 15.69
CA GLN A 29 -12.11 -7.42 14.28
C GLN A 29 -10.85 -6.77 13.70
N ALA A 30 -10.18 -5.91 14.45
CA ALA A 30 -8.93 -5.27 14.03
C ALA A 30 -7.83 -6.31 13.78
N VAL A 31 -7.67 -7.29 14.68
CA VAL A 31 -6.74 -8.42 14.50
C VAL A 31 -7.05 -9.18 13.21
N THR A 32 -8.33 -9.48 12.96
CA THR A 32 -8.75 -10.23 11.77
C THR A 32 -8.46 -9.44 10.49
N CYS A 33 -8.77 -8.15 10.47
CA CYS A 33 -8.52 -7.24 9.35
C CYS A 33 -7.03 -7.17 9.00
N ILE A 34 -6.17 -6.93 10.00
CA ILE A 34 -4.73 -6.80 9.81
C ILE A 34 -4.09 -8.13 9.38
N ARG A 35 -4.49 -9.25 9.99
CA ARG A 35 -4.01 -10.58 9.56
C ARG A 35 -4.41 -10.90 8.13
N GLY A 36 -5.63 -10.54 7.73
CA GLY A 36 -6.10 -10.68 6.36
C GLY A 36 -5.27 -9.85 5.37
N LEU A 37 -5.00 -8.59 5.70
CA LEU A 37 -4.15 -7.70 4.91
C LEU A 37 -2.74 -8.27 4.72
N HIS A 38 -2.10 -8.76 5.78
CA HIS A 38 -0.78 -9.38 5.69
C HIS A 38 -0.78 -10.67 4.86
N THR A 39 -1.82 -11.50 5.02
CA THR A 39 -1.98 -12.71 4.20
C THR A 39 -2.09 -12.35 2.72
N HIS A 40 -2.84 -11.30 2.40
CA HIS A 40 -2.97 -10.79 1.04
C HIS A 40 -1.63 -10.29 0.49
N LEU A 41 -0.85 -9.54 1.27
CA LEU A 41 0.49 -9.10 0.88
C LEU A 41 1.44 -10.28 0.60
N GLN A 42 1.39 -11.33 1.42
CA GLN A 42 2.16 -12.56 1.20
C GLN A 42 1.73 -13.32 -0.07
N LEU A 43 0.46 -13.23 -0.47
CA LEU A 43 0.02 -13.78 -1.74
C LEU A 43 0.57 -12.98 -2.91
N LEU A 44 0.58 -11.64 -2.81
CA LEU A 44 1.17 -10.77 -3.84
C LEU A 44 2.68 -11.00 -4.03
N THR A 45 3.42 -11.41 -3.00
CA THR A 45 4.85 -11.75 -3.17
C THR A 45 5.07 -13.09 -3.88
N LYS A 46 4.07 -13.97 -3.92
CA LYS A 46 4.14 -15.29 -4.56
C LYS A 46 3.56 -15.29 -5.97
N ASP A 47 2.51 -14.50 -6.18
CA ASP A 47 1.74 -14.47 -7.42
C ASP A 47 1.70 -13.04 -7.99
N ARG A 48 2.46 -12.84 -9.06
CA ARG A 48 2.52 -11.57 -9.78
C ARG A 48 1.33 -11.37 -10.73
N ASP A 49 0.54 -12.41 -11.03
CA ASP A 49 -0.65 -12.29 -11.87
C ASP A 49 -1.78 -11.51 -11.17
N LEU A 50 -1.72 -11.46 -9.83
CA LEU A 50 -2.60 -10.62 -9.02
C LEU A 50 -2.30 -9.11 -9.15
N TRP A 51 -1.15 -8.74 -9.72
CA TRP A 51 -0.71 -7.34 -9.78
C TRP A 51 -1.44 -6.60 -10.89
N ARG A 52 -2.22 -5.59 -10.52
CA ARG A 52 -2.86 -4.72 -11.51
C ARG A 52 -1.98 -3.51 -11.77
N ARG A 53 -1.66 -3.28 -13.05
CA ARG A 53 -1.04 -2.03 -13.49
C ARG A 53 -2.05 -0.90 -13.39
N ARG A 54 -1.62 0.25 -12.88
CA ARG A 54 -2.49 1.42 -12.78
C ARG A 54 -2.85 1.97 -14.17
N PRO A 55 -4.09 2.46 -14.38
CA PRO A 55 -4.43 3.21 -15.59
C PRO A 55 -3.62 4.52 -15.64
N GLN A 56 -3.11 4.85 -16.83
CA GLN A 56 -2.18 5.97 -17.12
C GLN A 56 -2.64 7.37 -16.65
N ARG A 57 -3.90 7.54 -16.26
CA ARG A 57 -4.52 8.84 -15.95
C ARG A 57 -4.18 9.42 -14.57
N LEU A 58 -3.58 8.66 -13.65
CA LEU A 58 -3.18 9.26 -12.38
C LEU A 58 -1.86 10.04 -12.55
N ALA A 59 -1.90 11.34 -12.26
CA ALA A 59 -0.75 12.24 -12.29
C ALA A 59 0.22 11.95 -11.13
N VAL A 60 0.90 10.83 -11.26
CA VAL A 60 1.97 10.36 -10.37
C VAL A 60 3.31 10.87 -10.91
N PRO A 61 4.29 11.19 -10.04
CA PRO A 61 5.64 11.54 -10.49
C PRO A 61 6.24 10.46 -11.42
N ALA A 62 7.03 10.88 -12.40
CA ALA A 62 7.50 10.01 -13.49
C ALA A 62 8.30 8.79 -12.99
N ASP A 63 9.02 8.94 -11.87
CA ASP A 63 9.82 7.88 -11.26
C ASP A 63 8.95 6.79 -10.61
N VAL A 64 7.81 7.17 -10.04
CA VAL A 64 6.85 6.23 -9.45
C VAL A 64 5.95 5.62 -10.52
N LYS A 65 5.69 6.34 -11.61
CA LYS A 65 4.81 5.90 -12.71
C LYS A 65 5.26 4.61 -13.40
N ARG A 66 6.56 4.31 -13.44
CA ARG A 66 7.06 3.18 -14.25
C ARG A 66 6.84 1.81 -13.62
N GLU A 67 6.69 1.71 -12.29
CA GLU A 67 6.69 0.41 -11.60
C GLU A 67 5.68 0.30 -10.43
N ALA A 68 4.72 1.22 -10.34
CA ALA A 68 3.67 1.16 -9.31
C ALA A 68 2.50 0.25 -9.74
N TYR A 69 2.25 -0.78 -8.95
CA TYR A 69 1.13 -1.70 -9.06
C TYR A 69 0.13 -1.44 -7.94
N PHE A 70 -1.07 -2.00 -8.08
CA PHE A 70 -2.05 -2.00 -7.01
C PHE A 70 -2.79 -3.32 -6.93
N SER A 71 -3.31 -3.60 -5.75
CA SER A 71 -4.27 -4.67 -5.51
C SER A 71 -5.36 -4.16 -4.59
N ARG A 72 -6.56 -4.72 -4.72
CA ARG A 72 -7.65 -4.48 -3.78
C ARG A 72 -7.74 -5.66 -2.82
N TYR A 73 -7.81 -5.36 -1.53
CA TYR A 73 -8.15 -6.30 -0.47
C TYR A 73 -9.37 -5.73 0.26
N GLU A 74 -10.52 -6.40 0.11
CA GLU A 74 -11.81 -5.91 0.62
C GLU A 74 -12.09 -4.45 0.18
N HIS A 75 -12.15 -3.52 1.14
CA HIS A 75 -12.39 -2.09 0.94
C HIS A 75 -11.09 -1.27 0.90
N HIS A 76 -9.92 -1.92 0.96
CA HIS A 76 -8.61 -1.28 0.96
C HIS A 76 -7.89 -1.49 -0.38
N TYR A 77 -7.31 -0.41 -0.89
CA TYR A 77 -6.42 -0.40 -2.04
C TYR A 77 -4.98 -0.33 -1.54
N VAL A 78 -4.21 -1.34 -1.89
CA VAL A 78 -2.78 -1.43 -1.57
C VAL A 78 -1.99 -1.04 -2.81
N PHE A 79 -1.20 0.01 -2.70
CA PHE A 79 -0.26 0.44 -3.74
C PHE A 79 1.14 -0.01 -3.37
N PHE A 80 1.82 -0.64 -4.32
CA PHE A 80 3.13 -1.22 -4.09
C PHE A 80 4.00 -1.20 -5.34
N ARG A 81 5.30 -1.43 -5.15
CA ARG A 81 6.28 -1.63 -6.22
C ARG A 81 7.26 -2.72 -5.83
N THR A 82 8.00 -3.23 -6.81
CA THR A 82 9.15 -4.09 -6.53
C THR A 82 10.32 -3.22 -6.06
N LEU A 83 11.04 -3.67 -5.04
CA LEU A 83 12.29 -3.08 -4.56
C LEU A 83 13.49 -3.71 -5.28
N ASN A 84 14.67 -3.10 -5.16
CA ASN A 84 15.90 -3.57 -5.84
C ASN A 84 16.30 -5.01 -5.48
N ASN A 85 15.81 -5.54 -4.35
CA ASN A 85 16.06 -6.89 -3.87
C ASN A 85 14.91 -7.86 -4.17
N ASP A 86 14.01 -7.52 -5.09
CA ASP A 86 12.80 -8.27 -5.45
C ASP A 86 11.72 -8.32 -4.34
N ASP A 87 11.94 -7.67 -3.19
CA ASP A 87 10.92 -7.53 -2.16
C ASP A 87 9.79 -6.59 -2.63
N LEU A 88 8.60 -6.79 -2.07
CA LEU A 88 7.44 -5.95 -2.35
C LEU A 88 7.42 -4.74 -1.40
N GLY A 89 7.63 -3.54 -1.94
CA GLY A 89 7.57 -2.29 -1.21
C GLY A 89 6.16 -1.73 -1.21
N VAL A 90 5.45 -1.83 -0.08
CA VAL A 90 4.10 -1.28 0.11
C VAL A 90 4.19 0.23 0.35
N MET A 91 3.80 0.99 -0.66
CA MET A 91 3.94 2.44 -0.69
C MET A 91 2.82 3.17 0.05
N SER A 92 1.58 2.70 -0.12
CA SER A 92 0.40 3.32 0.48
C SER A 92 -0.74 2.29 0.59
N ILE A 93 -1.56 2.42 1.62
CA ILE A 93 -2.79 1.64 1.84
C ILE A 93 -3.92 2.63 2.04
N LEU A 94 -4.90 2.62 1.14
CA LEU A 94 -6.00 3.59 1.13
C LEU A 94 -7.35 2.90 1.23
N HIS A 95 -8.27 3.45 2.00
CA HIS A 95 -9.65 2.98 2.01
C HIS A 95 -10.38 3.48 0.75
N GLU A 96 -11.30 2.68 0.20
CA GLU A 96 -12.07 3.01 -1.03
C GLU A 96 -12.93 4.27 -0.95
N ARG A 97 -13.18 4.77 0.27
CA ARG A 97 -14.00 5.95 0.53
C ARG A 97 -13.18 7.24 0.54
N MET A 98 -11.85 7.11 0.54
CA MET A 98 -10.94 8.26 0.47
C MET A 98 -10.85 8.76 -0.96
N ASP A 99 -10.53 10.05 -1.14
CA ASP A 99 -10.15 10.57 -2.46
C ASP A 99 -8.80 9.96 -2.86
N MET A 100 -8.88 8.82 -3.54
CA MET A 100 -7.73 8.01 -3.94
C MET A 100 -6.75 8.81 -4.79
N ALA A 101 -7.20 9.77 -5.60
CA ALA A 101 -6.30 10.53 -6.46
C ALA A 101 -5.49 11.55 -5.65
N VAL A 102 -6.16 12.27 -4.74
CA VAL A 102 -5.52 13.26 -3.88
C VAL A 102 -4.58 12.59 -2.89
N ARG A 103 -5.08 11.60 -2.14
CA ARG A 103 -4.30 10.99 -1.06
C ARG A 103 -3.07 10.25 -1.56
N LEU A 104 -3.22 9.56 -2.68
CA LEU A 104 -2.10 8.87 -3.32
C LEU A 104 -1.08 9.86 -3.87
N LYS A 105 -1.51 11.02 -4.38
CA LYS A 105 -0.56 12.06 -4.78
C LYS A 105 0.23 12.56 -3.57
N GLU A 106 -0.43 12.82 -2.44
CA GLU A 106 0.22 13.25 -1.20
C GLU A 106 1.26 12.24 -0.72
N ASP A 107 0.87 10.95 -0.63
CA ASP A 107 1.76 9.89 -0.19
C ASP A 107 2.99 9.78 -1.10
N LEU A 108 2.79 9.90 -2.42
CA LEU A 108 3.88 9.81 -3.38
C LEU A 108 4.82 11.03 -3.34
N VAL A 109 4.29 12.24 -3.13
CA VAL A 109 5.10 13.46 -2.92
C VAL A 109 5.92 13.33 -1.63
N ALA A 110 5.35 12.76 -0.57
CA ALA A 110 6.05 12.55 0.68
C ALA A 110 7.18 11.51 0.55
N LEU A 111 6.99 10.49 -0.29
CA LEU A 111 8.04 9.52 -0.62
C LEU A 111 9.22 10.15 -1.38
N GLU A 112 8.97 11.11 -2.27
CA GLU A 112 10.03 11.80 -3.01
C GLU A 112 10.84 12.75 -2.14
N SER A 113 10.18 13.42 -1.19
CA SER A 113 10.82 14.32 -0.21
C SER A 113 11.82 13.60 0.71
N ARG A 114 11.80 12.26 0.75
CA ARG A 114 12.65 11.40 1.58
C ARG A 114 13.64 10.54 0.79
N LYS A 115 13.89 10.82 -0.49
CA LYS A 115 15.03 10.20 -1.19
C LYS A 115 16.31 10.56 -0.40
N PRO A 116 17.03 9.58 0.19
CA PRO A 116 18.33 9.89 0.74
C PRO A 116 19.19 10.37 -0.41
N THR A 117 19.81 11.54 -0.23
CA THR A 117 20.90 12.02 -1.07
C THR A 117 21.90 10.87 -1.20
N ASN A 118 22.17 10.48 -2.44
CA ASN A 118 23.17 9.49 -2.82
C ASN A 118 24.53 9.77 -2.16
#